data_AF-I6Z3L0-F1
#
_entry.id   AF-I6Z3L0-F1
#
_cell.length_a   1.000
_cell.length_b   1.000
_cell.length_c   1.000
_cell.angle_alpha   90.00
_cell.angle_beta   90.00
_cell.angle_gamma   90.00
#
_symmetry.space_group_name_H-M   'P 1'
#
loop_
_entity.id
_entity.type
_entity.pdbx_description
1 polymer ?
#
loop_
_entity_poly.entity_id
_entity_poly.type
_entity_poly.pdbx_seq_one_letter_code
_entity_poly.pdbx_strand_id
1 'polypeptide(L)' 'MGSFSCQYIDSEKGYCLRIKKECVPGRPGCVLKGKYAFAIPIEERLPDIKRKKDDKDKNTGK' A
#
# COMPACT_ATOMS: atom_id res chain seq x y z
N MET A 1 -14.82 -3.73 19.35
CA MET A 1 -13.80 -3.54 18.29
C MET A 1 -14.17 -2.31 17.47
N GLY A 2 -13.26 -1.34 17.30
CA GLY A 2 -13.50 -0.19 16.42
C GLY A 2 -13.24 -0.56 14.97
N SER A 3 -14.17 -0.23 14.07
CA SER A 3 -13.92 -0.28 12.63
C SER A 3 -12.92 0.82 12.27
N PHE A 4 -11.85 0.47 11.56
CA PHE A 4 -10.93 1.47 11.02
C PHE A 4 -11.46 1.97 9.68
N SER A 5 -11.87 3.23 9.64
CA SER A 5 -12.29 3.90 8.39
C SER A 5 -11.13 4.74 7.86
N CYS A 6 -10.58 4.38 6.70
CA CYS A 6 -9.50 5.13 6.08
C CYS A 6 -10.05 6.46 5.51
N GLN A 7 -9.58 7.61 5.99
CA GLN A 7 -10.00 8.93 5.47
C GLN A 7 -9.62 9.21 4.00
N TYR A 8 -8.78 8.36 3.40
CA TYR A 8 -8.31 8.51 2.03
C TYR A 8 -8.94 7.50 1.05
N ILE A 9 -9.87 6.65 1.53
CA ILE A 9 -10.59 5.72 0.64
C ILE A 9 -11.68 6.48 -0.10
N ASP A 10 -11.68 6.33 -1.42
CA ASP A 10 -12.81 6.66 -2.27
C ASP A 10 -13.59 5.35 -2.47
N SER A 11 -14.63 5.15 -1.64
CA SER A 11 -15.42 3.91 -1.66
C SER A 11 -16.23 3.73 -2.94
N GLU A 12 -16.54 4.82 -3.65
CA GLU A 12 -17.28 4.77 -4.92
C GLU A 12 -16.40 4.24 -6.05
N LYS A 13 -15.12 4.64 -6.10
CA LYS A 13 -14.19 4.26 -7.17
C LYS A 13 -13.17 3.19 -6.77
N GLY A 14 -13.15 2.77 -5.51
CA GLY A 14 -12.13 1.87 -4.97
C GLY A 14 -10.71 2.45 -5.02
N TYR A 15 -10.59 3.77 -4.98
CA TYR A 15 -9.32 4.48 -5.19
C TYR A 15 -8.78 5.07 -3.87
N CYS A 16 -7.46 5.15 -3.76
CA CYS A 16 -6.82 5.84 -2.64
C CYS A 16 -6.49 7.28 -3.04
N LEU A 17 -7.17 8.26 -2.46
CA LEU A 17 -6.97 9.68 -2.76
C LEU A 17 -5.55 10.18 -2.39
N ARG A 18 -4.91 9.54 -1.41
CA ARG A 18 -3.55 9.87 -0.98
C ARG A 18 -2.48 9.42 -1.98
N ILE A 19 -2.65 8.22 -2.54
CA ILE A 19 -1.67 7.61 -3.46
C ILE A 19 -2.07 7.88 -4.92
N LYS A 20 -3.32 8.32 -5.15
CA LYS A 20 -3.93 8.54 -6.46
C LYS A 20 -3.87 7.30 -7.36
N LYS A 21 -4.09 6.13 -6.76
CA LYS A 21 -4.09 4.80 -7.41
C LYS A 21 -5.15 3.91 -6.77
N GLU A 22 -5.39 2.76 -7.35
CA GLU A 22 -6.21 1.69 -6.78
C GLU A 22 -5.86 1.46 -5.30
N CYS A 23 -6.89 1.40 -4.45
CA CYS A 23 -6.71 1.25 -3.02
C CYS A 23 -6.41 -0.22 -2.67
N VAL A 24 -5.14 -0.50 -2.38
CA VAL A 24 -4.73 -1.81 -1.87
C VAL A 24 -4.17 -1.68 -0.45
N PRO A 25 -4.82 -2.31 0.55
CA PRO A 25 -4.36 -2.30 1.93
C PRO A 25 -2.94 -2.88 2.07
N GLY A 26 -2.05 -2.15 2.74
CA GLY A 26 -0.65 -2.56 2.94
C GLY A 26 0.33 -2.09 1.84
N ARG A 27 -0.15 -1.44 0.76
CA ARG A 27 0.69 -0.79 -0.26
C ARG A 27 1.68 0.20 0.36
N PRO A 28 2.92 0.37 -0.17
CA PRO A 28 3.79 1.49 0.19
C PRO A 28 3.06 2.83 0.10
N GLY A 29 2.97 3.53 1.23
CA GLY A 29 2.20 4.78 1.36
C GLY A 29 0.80 4.60 1.99
N CYS A 30 0.34 3.37 2.22
CA CYS A 30 -0.89 3.07 2.94
C CYS A 30 -0.68 3.25 4.45
N VAL A 31 -1.65 3.88 5.13
CA VAL A 31 -1.63 4.12 6.58
C VAL A 31 -1.65 2.85 7.43
N LEU A 32 -2.08 1.74 6.85
CA LEU A 32 -2.14 0.42 7.49
C LEU A 32 -0.80 -0.33 7.45
N LYS A 33 0.14 0.12 6.60
CA LYS A 33 1.45 -0.53 6.46
C LYS A 33 2.17 -0.49 7.81
N GLY A 34 2.55 -1.67 8.33
CA GLY A 34 3.24 -1.81 9.61
C GLY A 34 2.35 -1.71 10.85
N LYS A 35 1.07 -1.34 10.70
CA LYS A 35 0.09 -1.34 11.80
C LYS A 35 -0.80 -2.59 11.81
N TYR A 36 -1.02 -3.17 10.63
CA TYR A 36 -1.85 -4.35 10.45
C TYR A 36 -1.10 -5.41 9.67
N ALA A 37 -1.21 -6.65 10.14
CA ALA A 37 -0.81 -7.83 9.38
C ALA A 37 -1.93 -8.19 8.41
N PHE A 38 -1.55 -8.52 7.19
CA PHE A 38 -2.47 -8.94 6.14
C PHE A 38 -2.21 -10.40 5.81
N ALA A 39 -3.27 -11.18 5.60
CA ALA A 39 -3.16 -12.61 5.31
C ALA A 39 -2.40 -12.91 4.00
N ILE A 40 -2.52 -12.01 3.01
CA ILE A 40 -1.79 -12.12 1.74
C ILE A 40 -0.81 -10.95 1.65
N PRO A 41 0.47 -11.19 1.34
CA PRO A 41 1.46 -10.13 1.22
C PRO A 41 1.12 -9.19 0.06
N ILE A 42 1.63 -7.97 0.15
CA ILE A 42 1.31 -6.92 -0.82
C ILE A 42 1.91 -7.21 -2.21
N GLU A 43 3.03 -7.92 -2.25
CA GLU A 43 3.73 -8.32 -3.46
C GLU A 43 2.88 -9.23 -4.35
N GLU A 44 2.03 -10.08 -3.77
CA GLU A 44 1.13 -10.96 -4.51
C GLU A 44 -0.12 -10.22 -5.01
N ARG A 45 -0.60 -9.24 -4.24
CA ARG A 45 -1.76 -8.41 -4.62
C ARG A 45 -1.42 -7.41 -5.72
N LEU A 46 -0.16 -6.97 -5.78
CA LEU A 46 0.28 -5.89 -6.64
C LEU A 46 1.65 -6.22 -7.27
N PRO A 47 1.66 -6.91 -8.43
CA PRO A 47 2.91 -7.28 -9.11
C PRO A 47 3.76 -6.07 -9.54
N ASP A 48 3.17 -4.88 -9.64
CA ASP A 48 3.88 -3.63 -9.94
C ASP A 48 4.85 -3.20 -8.82
N ILE A 49 4.58 -3.55 -7.56
CA ILE A 49 5.43 -3.16 -6.42
C ILE A 49 6.74 -3.94 -6.42
N LYS A 50 6.71 -5.22 -6.85
CA LYS A 50 7.91 -6.07 -6.85
C LYS A 50 9.03 -5.48 -7.72
N ARG A 51 8.65 -4.84 -8.84
CA ARG A 51 9.58 -4.17 -9.76
C ARG A 51 10.27 -2.93 -9.17
N LYS A 52 9.64 -2.24 -8.20
CA LYS A 52 10.18 -1.01 -7.61
C LYS A 52 11.08 -1.25 -6.39
N LYS A 53 11.00 -2.41 -5.74
CA LYS A 53 11.91 -2.75 -4.63
C LYS A 53 13.32 -3.01 -5.13
N ASP A 54 13.45 -3.64 -6.30
CA ASP A 54 14.73 -3.95 -6.93
C ASP A 54 15.54 -2.68 -7.26
N ASP A 55 14.85 -1.60 -7.65
CA ASP A 55 15.48 -0.33 -8.01
C ASP A 55 15.93 0.50 -6.78
N LYS A 56 15.24 0.36 -5.64
CA LYS A 56 15.49 1.20 -4.45
C LYS A 56 16.67 0.73 -3.58
N ASP A 57 17.16 -0.48 -3.79
CA ASP A 57 18.31 -1.06 -3.07
C ASP A 57 19.67 -0.52 -3.58
N LYS A 58 19.71 0.17 -4.73
CA LYS A 58 20.95 0.75 -5.29
C LYS A 58 21.27 2.18 -4.84
N ASN A 59 20.49 2.81 -3.95
CA ASN A 59 20.73 4.20 -3.56
C ASN A 59 20.59 4.44 -2.04
N THR A 60 21.21 3.60 -1.23
CA THR A 60 21.55 3.91 0.17
C THR A 60 22.99 3.51 0.40
N GLY A 61 23.88 4.43 0.05
CA GLY A 61 25.33 4.30 0.19
C GLY A 61 25.96 5.63 -0.19
N LYS A 62 25.69 6.67 0.61
CA LYS A 62 26.46 7.91 0.61
C LYS A 62 26.99 8.13 2.02
#